data_AF-A0A099ML08-F1
#
_entry.id   AF-A0A099ML08-F1
#
_cell.length_a   1.000
_cell.length_b   1.000
_cell.length_c   1.000
_cell.angle_alpha   90.00
_cell.angle_beta   90.00
_cell.angle_gamma   90.00
#
_symmetry.space_group_name_H-M   'P 1'
#
loop_
_entity.id
_entity.type
_entity.pdbx_description
1 polymer ?
#
loop_
_entity_poly.entity_id
_entity_poly.type
_entity_poly.pdbx_seq_one_letter_code
_entity_poly.pdbx_strand_id
1 'polypeptide(L)'
;MMLYRDALIEAIDYWNSDPIEDEWFFEKFRDDFIGNMSPSEAFSSINETISFLLKEEDESTACEILQTIINLAEKSQTTEVPSALIENKNLIESQFDARGEYSKSKLGELFRYYRFF
;
A
#
# COMPACT_ATOMS: atom_id res chain seq x y z
N MET A 1 -5.75 -21.83 -1.26
CA MET A 1 -4.92 -20.68 -0.86
C MET A 1 -5.60 -19.45 -1.43
N MET A 2 -5.94 -18.47 -0.59
CA MET A 2 -6.52 -17.21 -1.05
C MET A 2 -5.46 -16.43 -1.83
N LEU A 3 -5.84 -15.73 -2.89
CA LEU A 3 -4.91 -14.88 -3.64
C LEU A 3 -4.71 -13.56 -2.89
N TYR A 4 -3.51 -12.98 -2.99
CA TYR A 4 -3.17 -11.70 -2.35
C TYR A 4 -4.22 -10.62 -2.61
N ARG A 5 -4.65 -10.48 -3.87
CA ARG A 5 -5.66 -9.50 -4.28
C ARG A 5 -6.97 -9.65 -3.52
N ASP A 6 -7.46 -10.88 -3.41
CA ASP A 6 -8.73 -11.16 -2.75
C ASP A 6 -8.62 -10.91 -1.25
N ALA A 7 -7.46 -11.25 -0.66
CA ALA A 7 -7.14 -10.96 0.74
C ALA A 7 -7.02 -9.45 1.01
N LEU A 8 -6.46 -8.66 0.09
CA LEU A 8 -6.40 -7.21 0.20
C LEU A 8 -7.80 -6.59 0.17
N ILE A 9 -8.68 -7.08 -0.72
CA ILE A 9 -10.08 -6.65 -0.75
C ILE A 9 -10.77 -6.95 0.57
N GLU A 10 -10.63 -8.19 1.07
CA GLU A 10 -11.22 -8.59 2.35
C GLU A 10 -10.68 -7.73 3.51
N ALA A 11 -9.39 -7.37 3.48
CA ALA A 11 -8.79 -6.49 4.48
C ALA A 11 -9.36 -5.07 4.45
N ILE A 12 -9.50 -4.49 3.25
CA ILE A 12 -10.10 -3.16 3.07
C ILE A 12 -11.57 -3.18 3.50
N ASP A 13 -12.33 -4.18 3.08
CA ASP A 13 -13.75 -4.32 3.41
C ASP A 13 -13.94 -4.52 4.92
N TYR A 14 -13.12 -5.36 5.55
CA TYR A 14 -13.16 -5.57 7.00
C TYR A 14 -12.85 -4.29 7.75
N TRP A 15 -11.74 -3.62 7.41
CA TRP A 15 -11.30 -2.37 8.01
C TRP A 15 -12.37 -1.28 7.92
N ASN A 16 -13.04 -1.17 6.78
CA ASN A 16 -14.11 -0.20 6.57
C ASN A 16 -15.44 -0.57 7.25
N SER A 17 -15.60 -1.82 7.74
CA SER A 17 -16.87 -2.33 8.29
C SER A 17 -16.98 -2.30 9.81
N ASP A 18 -15.85 -2.28 10.54
CA ASP A 18 -15.84 -2.39 12.00
C ASP A 18 -15.45 -1.04 12.65
N PRO A 19 -16.32 -0.41 13.47
CA PRO A 19 -16.03 0.87 14.14
C PRO A 19 -14.98 0.77 15.26
N ILE A 20 -14.47 -0.42 15.55
CA ILE A 20 -13.31 -0.63 16.41
C ILE A 20 -12.14 -0.92 15.46
N GLU A 21 -11.30 0.09 15.23
CA GLU A 21 -10.04 -0.01 14.49
C GLU A 21 -9.19 -1.14 15.09
N ASP A 22 -9.38 -2.37 14.60
CA ASP A 22 -8.44 -3.46 14.88
C ASP A 22 -7.22 -3.20 13.99
N GLU A 23 -6.37 -2.27 14.44
CA GLU A 23 -5.09 -1.89 13.80
C GLU A 23 -4.25 -3.13 13.44
N TRP A 24 -4.51 -4.27 14.10
CA TRP A 24 -3.80 -5.52 13.92
C TRP A 24 -4.30 -6.32 12.71
N PHE A 25 -5.46 -6.00 12.13
CA PHE A 25 -5.98 -6.74 10.98
C PHE A 25 -5.08 -6.56 9.76
N PHE A 26 -4.75 -5.31 9.42
CA PHE A 26 -3.85 -5.00 8.31
C PHE A 26 -2.43 -5.50 8.57
N GLU A 27 -1.97 -5.47 9.82
CA GLU A 27 -0.67 -6.05 10.21
C GLU A 27 -0.64 -7.56 9.96
N LYS A 28 -1.65 -8.31 10.44
CA LYS A 28 -1.77 -9.75 10.18
C LYS A 28 -1.86 -10.07 8.69
N PHE A 29 -2.64 -9.31 7.92
CA PHE A 29 -2.72 -9.47 6.47
C PHE A 29 -1.33 -9.33 5.82
N ARG A 30 -0.56 -8.29 6.18
CA ARG A 30 0.78 -8.08 5.64
C ARG A 30 1.72 -9.22 6.02
N ASP A 31 1.69 -9.67 7.27
CA ASP A 31 2.54 -10.78 7.72
C ASP A 31 2.19 -12.10 7.00
N ASP A 32 0.92 -12.44 6.92
CA ASP A 32 0.45 -13.70 6.33
C ASP A 32 0.67 -13.75 4.82
N PHE A 33 0.52 -12.63 4.11
CA PHE A 33 0.62 -12.61 2.65
C PHE A 33 1.97 -12.08 2.16
N ILE A 34 2.43 -10.91 2.60
CA ILE A 34 3.70 -10.33 2.13
C ILE A 34 4.89 -11.09 2.71
N GLY A 35 4.81 -11.51 3.98
CA GLY A 35 5.87 -12.29 4.64
C GLY A 35 6.26 -13.54 3.86
N ASN A 36 5.29 -14.19 3.22
CA ASN A 36 5.44 -15.44 2.48
C ASN A 36 5.72 -15.29 0.97
N MET A 37 5.67 -14.07 0.41
CA MET A 37 5.96 -13.84 -1.00
C MET A 37 7.45 -14.00 -1.33
N SER A 38 7.74 -14.39 -2.58
CA SER A 38 9.04 -14.15 -3.18
C SER A 38 9.24 -12.66 -3.50
N PRO A 39 10.48 -12.16 -3.64
CA PRO A 39 10.73 -10.78 -4.03
C PRO A 39 10.04 -10.37 -5.35
N SER A 40 9.98 -11.27 -6.34
CA SER A 40 9.32 -11.00 -7.62
C SER A 40 7.80 -10.90 -7.52
N GLU A 41 7.17 -11.72 -6.67
CA GLU A 41 5.73 -11.63 -6.39
C GLU A 41 5.43 -10.31 -5.69
N ALA A 42 6.20 -9.96 -4.66
CA ALA A 42 6.04 -8.71 -3.94
C ALA A 42 6.14 -7.49 -4.88
N PHE A 43 7.16 -7.48 -5.77
CA PHE A 43 7.29 -6.41 -6.77
C PHE A 43 6.06 -6.30 -7.68
N SER A 44 5.56 -7.44 -8.17
CA SER A 44 4.42 -7.50 -9.09
C SER A 44 3.13 -7.02 -8.41
N SER A 45 2.95 -7.35 -7.13
CA SER A 45 1.79 -6.94 -6.33
C SER A 45 1.71 -5.43 -6.05
N ILE A 46 2.82 -4.68 -6.18
CA ILE A 46 2.80 -3.22 -5.96
C ILE A 46 1.91 -2.53 -6.98
N ASN A 47 2.03 -2.88 -8.27
CA ASN A 47 1.24 -2.26 -9.33
C ASN A 47 -0.26 -2.46 -9.11
N GLU A 48 -0.65 -3.66 -8.67
CA GLU A 48 -2.05 -3.95 -8.32
C GLU A 48 -2.50 -3.15 -7.10
N THR A 49 -1.69 -3.09 -6.04
CA THR A 49 -2.01 -2.39 -4.79
C THR A 49 -2.18 -0.87 -5.01
N ILE A 50 -1.39 -0.28 -5.92
CA ILE A 50 -1.56 1.12 -6.32
C ILE A 50 -2.94 1.38 -6.91
N SER A 51 -3.52 0.42 -7.64
CA SER A 51 -4.87 0.59 -8.20
C SER A 51 -5.96 0.68 -7.13
N PHE A 52 -5.74 0.09 -5.95
CA PHE A 52 -6.61 0.25 -4.79
C PHE A 52 -6.39 1.62 -4.15
N LEU A 53 -5.12 2.03 -3.96
CA LEU A 53 -4.78 3.33 -3.39
C LEU A 53 -5.44 4.48 -4.15
N LEU A 54 -5.41 4.43 -5.49
CA LEU A 54 -5.96 5.48 -6.34
C LEU A 54 -7.49 5.65 -6.24
N LYS A 55 -8.20 4.61 -5.78
CA LYS A 55 -9.66 4.61 -5.62
C LYS A 55 -10.10 4.89 -4.20
N GLU A 56 -9.17 4.91 -3.25
CA GLU A 56 -9.48 5.05 -1.84
C GLU A 56 -9.56 6.52 -1.43
N GLU A 57 -10.75 6.92 -0.99
CA GLU A 57 -11.03 8.29 -0.55
C GLU A 57 -10.73 8.45 0.94
N ASP A 58 -11.01 7.42 1.75
CA ASP A 58 -10.77 7.46 3.18
C ASP A 58 -9.28 7.56 3.50
N GLU A 59 -8.92 8.51 4.36
CA GLU A 59 -7.51 8.75 4.69
C GLU A 59 -6.90 7.58 5.47
N SER A 60 -7.64 7.00 6.42
CA SER A 60 -7.16 5.93 7.27
C SER A 60 -6.87 4.69 6.43
N THR A 61 -7.84 4.29 5.61
CA THR A 61 -7.73 3.14 4.71
C THR A 61 -6.63 3.35 3.67
N ALA A 62 -6.53 4.54 3.09
CA ALA A 62 -5.45 4.83 2.15
C ALA A 62 -4.07 4.80 2.81
N CYS A 63 -3.97 5.14 4.10
CA CYS A 63 -2.72 5.03 4.84
C CYS A 63 -2.31 3.56 5.01
N GLU A 64 -3.25 2.67 5.33
CA GLU A 64 -2.98 1.23 5.42
C GLU A 64 -2.62 0.59 4.08
N ILE A 65 -3.27 1.01 2.98
CA ILE A 65 -2.89 0.60 1.62
C ILE A 65 -1.48 1.10 1.30
N LEU A 66 -1.14 2.34 1.64
CA LEU A 66 0.19 2.90 1.43
C LEU A 66 1.26 2.16 2.24
N GLN A 67 0.98 1.83 3.50
CA GLN A 67 1.87 1.01 4.32
C GLN A 67 2.07 -0.38 3.70
N THR A 68 1.01 -0.97 3.15
CA THR A 68 1.08 -2.23 2.40
C THR A 68 2.01 -2.12 1.18
N ILE A 69 1.95 -1.02 0.43
CA ILE A 69 2.87 -0.76 -0.70
C ILE A 69 4.33 -0.65 -0.22
N ILE A 70 4.57 0.00 0.91
CA ILE A 70 5.92 0.12 1.49
C ILE A 70 6.46 -1.27 1.88
N ASN A 71 5.67 -2.10 2.57
CA ASN A 71 6.09 -3.46 2.94
C ASN A 71 6.38 -4.33 1.70
N LEU A 72 5.57 -4.20 0.64
CA LEU A 72 5.84 -4.86 -0.64
C LEU A 72 7.15 -4.36 -1.28
N ALA A 73 7.39 -3.05 -1.26
CA ALA A 73 8.61 -2.45 -1.78
C ALA A 73 9.84 -3.01 -1.07
N GLU A 74 9.84 -3.04 0.26
CA GLU A 74 10.93 -3.62 1.05
C GLU A 74 11.12 -5.11 0.77
N LYS A 75 10.02 -5.87 0.72
CA LYS A 75 10.02 -7.30 0.43
C LYS A 75 10.54 -7.62 -0.97
N SER A 76 10.32 -6.71 -1.93
CA SER A 76 10.76 -6.88 -3.32
C SER A 76 12.28 -6.86 -3.50
N GLN A 77 13.03 -6.33 -2.51
CA GLN A 77 14.50 -6.25 -2.51
C GLN A 77 15.08 -5.62 -3.79
N THR A 78 14.34 -4.71 -4.42
CA THR A 78 14.77 -3.97 -5.61
C THR A 78 14.47 -2.49 -5.45
N THR A 79 15.26 -1.66 -6.13
CA THR A 79 15.00 -0.22 -6.29
C THR A 79 14.40 0.10 -7.65
N GLU A 80 14.08 -0.92 -8.46
CA GLU A 80 13.28 -0.75 -9.67
C GLU A 80 11.94 -0.12 -9.28
N VAL A 81 11.55 0.93 -9.98
CA VAL A 81 10.32 1.67 -9.66
C VAL A 81 9.14 1.01 -10.37
N PRO A 82 8.08 0.61 -9.65
CA PRO A 82 6.88 0.03 -10.27
C PRO A 82 6.26 0.99 -11.29
N SER A 83 5.88 0.48 -12.46
CA SER A 83 5.35 1.31 -13.55
C SER A 83 4.11 2.10 -13.14
N ALA A 84 3.19 1.47 -12.38
CA ALA A 84 2.00 2.15 -11.90
C ALA A 84 2.33 3.32 -10.96
N LEU A 85 3.45 3.25 -10.23
CA LEU A 85 3.89 4.34 -9.36
C LEU A 85 4.41 5.52 -10.17
N ILE A 86 5.19 5.26 -11.23
CA ILE A 86 5.69 6.30 -12.15
C ILE A 86 4.52 6.99 -12.85
N GLU A 87 3.61 6.20 -13.43
CA GLU A 87 2.49 6.70 -14.23
C GLU A 87 1.52 7.55 -13.40
N ASN A 88 1.36 7.24 -12.11
CA ASN A 88 0.38 7.88 -11.24
C ASN A 88 0.99 8.78 -10.15
N LYS A 89 2.30 9.04 -10.18
CA LYS A 89 3.01 9.81 -9.14
C LYS A 89 2.30 11.11 -8.77
N ASN A 90 2.03 11.97 -9.76
CA ASN A 90 1.41 13.28 -9.53
C ASN A 90 -0.02 13.18 -8.99
N LEU A 91 -0.76 12.12 -9.37
CA LEU A 91 -2.11 11.88 -8.87
C LEU A 91 -2.07 11.46 -7.41
N ILE A 92 -1.17 10.55 -7.05
CA ILE A 92 -0.96 10.11 -5.66
C ILE A 92 -0.52 11.29 -4.79
N GLU A 93 0.42 12.13 -5.26
CA GLU A 93 0.81 13.36 -4.55
C GLU A 93 -0.39 14.26 -4.26
N SER A 94 -1.16 14.59 -5.29
CA SER A 94 -2.36 15.44 -5.16
C SER A 94 -3.40 14.86 -4.19
N GLN A 95 -3.60 13.53 -4.20
CA GLN A 95 -4.51 12.87 -3.25
C GLN A 95 -4.04 13.02 -1.80
N PHE A 96 -2.73 12.97 -1.55
CA PHE A 96 -2.17 13.06 -0.20
C PHE A 96 -1.91 14.49 0.28
N ASP A 97 -1.91 15.49 -0.62
CA ASP A 97 -1.75 16.91 -0.24
C ASP A 97 -2.85 17.42 0.68
N ALA A 98 -4.07 16.91 0.52
CA ALA A 98 -5.23 17.26 1.34
C ALA A 98 -5.30 16.48 2.68
N ARG A 99 -4.45 15.46 2.85
CA ARG A 99 -4.44 14.56 4.01
C ARG A 99 -3.54 15.07 5.14
N GLY A 100 -3.64 14.45 6.31
CA GLY A 100 -2.84 14.74 7.49
C GLY A 100 -1.34 14.49 7.31
N GLU A 101 -0.55 15.07 8.22
CA GLU A 101 0.93 14.99 8.19
C GLU A 101 1.46 13.56 8.27
N TYR A 102 0.75 12.67 8.98
CA TYR A 102 1.13 11.26 9.07
C TYR A 102 1.09 10.57 7.69
N SER A 103 -0.02 10.70 6.98
CA SER A 103 -0.22 10.17 5.62
C SER A 103 0.81 10.73 4.63
N LYS A 104 1.10 12.03 4.71
CA LYS A 104 2.14 12.68 3.90
C LYS A 104 3.54 12.16 4.21
N SER A 105 3.87 11.97 5.48
CA SER A 105 5.15 11.42 5.91
C SER A 105 5.38 10.02 5.36
N LYS A 106 4.33 9.18 5.37
CA LYS A 106 4.33 7.84 4.77
C LYS A 106 4.52 7.88 3.25
N LEU A 107 3.87 8.81 2.55
CA LEU A 107 4.09 8.95 1.11
C LEU A 107 5.55 9.34 0.82
N GLY A 108 6.11 10.24 1.64
CA GLY A 108 7.51 10.60 1.58
C GLY A 108 8.45 9.42 1.85
N GLU A 109 8.07 8.47 2.70
CA GLU A 109 8.83 7.23 2.94
C GLU A 109 8.94 6.39 1.65
N LEU A 110 7.81 6.13 1.01
CA LEU A 110 7.76 5.41 -0.27
C LEU A 110 8.58 6.11 -1.36
N PHE A 111 8.45 7.43 -1.49
CA PHE A 111 9.18 8.18 -2.50
C PHE A 111 10.68 8.23 -2.25
N ARG A 112 11.11 8.31 -0.98
CA ARG A 112 12.52 8.20 -0.61
C ARG A 112 13.08 6.82 -0.96
N TYR A 113 12.32 5.75 -0.72
CA TYR A 113 12.72 4.39 -1.09
C TYR A 113 13.04 4.29 -2.59
N TYR A 114 12.17 4.84 -3.44
CA TYR A 114 12.34 4.83 -4.90
C TYR A 114 13.14 5.99 -5.49
N ARG A 115 13.66 6.88 -4.63
CA ARG A 115 14.50 8.01 -5.03
C ARG A 115 13.80 9.02 -5.96
N PHE A 116 12.51 9.25 -5.73
CA PHE A 116 11.84 10.40 -6.32
C PHE A 116 12.25 11.66 -5.55
N PHE A 117 13.11 12.48 -6.15
CA PHE A 117 13.50 13.80 -5.66
C PHE A 117 13.61 14.78 -6.83
#